data_AF-A0A1I5YNJ6-F1
#
_entry.id   AF-A0A1I5YNJ6-F1
#
_cell.length_a   1.000
_cell.length_b   1.000
_cell.length_c   1.000
_cell.angle_alpha   90.00
_cell.angle_beta   90.00
_cell.angle_gamma   90.00
#
_symmetry.space_group_name_H-M   'P 1'
#
loop_
_entity.id
_entity.type
_entity.pdbx_description
1 polymer ?
#
loop_
_entity_poly.entity_id
_entity_poly.type
_entity_poly.pdbx_seq_one_letter_code
_entity_poly.pdbx_strand_id
1 'polypeptide(L)' 'MANDKVNLFENQPIRTAWIEEDEEWYFSIVDVVGALTEQSDFDSARNYWKVLKSRLREEGNQLVTNCNQLKMRSPKD' A
#
# COMPACT_ATOMS: atom_id res chain seq x y z
N MET A 1 -21.86 -16.43 5.39
CA MET A 1 -20.51 -17.03 5.50
C MET A 1 -19.66 -16.31 4.48
N ALA A 2 -18.72 -15.48 4.94
CA ALA A 2 -17.90 -14.64 4.06
C ALA A 2 -17.00 -15.53 3.21
N ASN A 3 -17.22 -15.50 1.90
CA ASN A 3 -16.43 -16.25 0.93
C ASN A 3 -15.19 -15.40 0.63
N ASP A 4 -14.21 -15.42 1.55
CA ASP A 4 -12.93 -14.71 1.41
C ASP A 4 -12.14 -15.36 0.26
N LYS A 5 -12.46 -14.96 -0.97
CA LYS A 5 -11.77 -15.39 -2.17
C LYS A 5 -10.36 -14.81 -2.12
N VAL A 6 -9.38 -15.69 -1.96
CA VAL A 6 -7.97 -15.33 -2.10
C VAL A 6 -7.73 -15.02 -3.57
N ASN A 7 -7.56 -13.74 -3.90
CA ASN A 7 -7.16 -13.30 -5.23
C ASN A 7 -5.63 -13.22 -5.28
N LEU A 8 -5.04 -13.74 -6.36
CA LEU A 8 -3.58 -13.74 -6.53
C LEU A 8 -3.15 -12.51 -7.35
N PHE A 9 -2.10 -11.83 -6.88
CA PHE A 9 -1.36 -10.84 -7.65
C PHE A 9 0.10 -11.31 -7.74
N GLU A 10 0.64 -11.55 -8.93
CA GLU A 10 2.02 -12.06 -9.12
C GLU A 10 2.32 -13.34 -8.29
N ASN A 11 1.35 -14.27 -8.24
CA ASN A 11 1.39 -15.48 -7.38
C ASN A 11 1.42 -15.23 -5.86
N GLN A 12 1.26 -13.99 -5.41
CA GLN A 12 1.10 -13.66 -4.00
C GLN A 12 -0.38 -13.52 -3.62
N PRO A 13 -0.83 -14.16 -2.53
CA PRO A 13 -2.21 -14.05 -2.08
C PRO A 13 -2.49 -12.66 -1.48
N ILE A 14 -3.52 -11.99 -1.98
CA ILE A 14 -4.05 -10.75 -1.41
C ILE A 14 -5.37 -11.05 -0.72
N ARG A 15 -5.48 -10.75 0.57
CA ARG A 15 -6.75 -10.87 1.29
C ARG A 15 -7.73 -9.81 0.77
N THR A 16 -8.92 -10.27 0.41
CA THR A 16 -10.00 -9.42 -0.11
C THR A 16 -11.29 -9.70 0.62
N ALA A 17 -12.12 -8.67 0.79
CA ALA A 17 -13.44 -8.77 1.37
C ALA A 17 -14.43 -7.98 0.51
N TRP A 18 -15.56 -8.61 0.17
CA TRP A 18 -16.71 -7.90 -0.41
C TRP A 18 -17.59 -7.40 0.73
N ILE A 19 -17.85 -6.09 0.76
CA ILE A 19 -18.74 -5.47 1.75
C ILE A 19 -20.04 -5.10 1.05
N GLU A 20 -21.11 -5.82 1.36
CA GLU A 20 -22.42 -5.66 0.69
C GLU A 20 -23.04 -4.28 0.92
N GLU A 21 -22.82 -3.67 2.09
CA GLU A 21 -23.39 -2.36 2.44
C GLU A 21 -22.88 -1.22 1.54
N ASP A 22 -21.59 -1.29 1.18
CA ASP A 22 -20.92 -0.29 0.35
C ASP A 22 -20.88 -0.69 -1.14
N GLU A 23 -21.30 -1.92 -1.48
CA GLU A 23 -21.13 -2.52 -2.80
C GLU A 23 -19.68 -2.43 -3.33
N GLU A 24 -18.72 -2.57 -2.42
CA GLU A 24 -17.29 -2.34 -2.68
C GLU A 24 -16.39 -3.52 -2.28
N TRP A 25 -15.26 -3.63 -2.99
CA TRP A 25 -14.18 -4.55 -2.66
C TRP A 25 -13.13 -3.87 -1.79
N TYR A 26 -12.82 -4.49 -0.66
CA TYR A 26 -11.73 -4.10 0.23
C TYR A 26 -10.56 -5.05 0.07
N PHE A 27 -9.36 -4.49 0.14
CA PHE A 27 -8.09 -5.22 0.01
C PHE A 27 -7.22 -4.97 1.23
N SER A 28 -6.47 -5.99 1.66
CA SER A 28 -5.44 -5.81 2.68
C SER A 28 -4.31 -4.96 2.12
N ILE A 29 -4.20 -3.72 2.61
CA ILE A 29 -3.11 -2.80 2.23
C ILE A 29 -1.73 -3.38 2.57
N VAL A 30 -1.63 -4.19 3.63
CA VAL A 30 -0.36 -4.82 4.01
C VAL A 30 0.06 -5.88 2.99
N ASP A 31 -0.90 -6.64 2.45
CA ASP A 31 -0.60 -7.67 1.45
C ASP A 31 -0.20 -7.02 0.11
N VAL A 32 -0.88 -5.93 -0.26
CA VAL A 32 -0.52 -5.12 -1.45
C VAL A 32 0.88 -4.54 -1.32
N VAL A 33 1.20 -3.92 -0.18
CA VAL A 33 2.55 -3.41 0.08
C VAL A 33 3.57 -4.55 0.03
N GLY A 34 3.28 -5.70 0.64
CA GLY A 34 4.16 -6.87 0.62
C GLY A 34 4.46 -7.35 -0.80
N ALA A 35 3.44 -7.47 -1.64
CA ALA A 35 3.58 -7.90 -3.02
C ALA A 35 4.37 -6.89 -3.88
N LEU A 36 4.14 -5.59 -3.71
CA LEU A 36 4.83 -4.55 -4.46
C LEU A 36 6.28 -4.30 -4.01
N THR A 37 6.62 -4.69 -2.77
CA THR A 37 7.95 -4.49 -2.19
C THR A 37 8.70 -5.80 -1.94
N GLU A 38 8.20 -6.90 -2.53
CA GLU A 38 8.78 -8.25 -2.49
C GLU A 38 9.15 -8.71 -1.07
N GLN A 39 8.32 -8.36 -0.09
CA GLN A 39 8.55 -8.75 1.31
C GLN A 39 8.25 -10.22 1.47
N SER A 40 9.19 -10.97 2.06
CA SER A 40 9.04 -12.42 2.26
C SER A 40 8.10 -12.79 3.41
N ASP A 41 7.85 -11.87 4.34
CA ASP A 41 7.00 -12.11 5.51
C ASP A 41 6.06 -10.94 5.80
N PHE A 42 4.96 -11.28 6.46
CA PHE A 42 3.88 -10.35 6.78
C PHE A 42 4.32 -9.24 7.75
N ASP A 43 5.18 -9.53 8.72
CA ASP A 43 5.60 -8.55 9.72
C ASP A 43 6.49 -7.47 9.11
N SER A 44 7.37 -7.85 8.17
CA SER A 44 8.17 -6.91 7.40
C SER A 44 7.30 -5.97 6.55
N ALA A 45 6.31 -6.51 5.83
CA ALA A 45 5.35 -5.70 5.06
C ALA A 45 4.52 -4.77 5.95
N ARG A 46 4.06 -5.27 7.11
CA ARG A 46 3.28 -4.48 8.09
C ARG A 46 4.12 -3.34 8.67
N ASN A 47 5.37 -3.60 9.02
CA ASN A 47 6.28 -2.59 9.54
C ASN A 47 6.61 -1.54 8.48
N TYR A 48 6.86 -1.96 7.24
CA TYR A 48 7.05 -1.04 6.11
C TYR A 48 5.84 -0.13 5.95
N TRP A 49 4.62 -0.69 5.90
CA TRP A 49 3.39 0.09 5.81
C TRP A 49 3.22 1.08 6.97
N LYS A 50 3.52 0.66 8.21
CA LYS A 50 3.46 1.54 9.39
C LYS A 50 4.36 2.76 9.23
N VAL A 51 5.60 2.55 8.80
CA VAL A 51 6.58 3.64 8.59
C VAL A 51 6.17 4.53 7.41
N LEU A 52 5.79 3.93 6.28
CA LEU A 52 5.31 4.66 5.10
C LEU A 52 4.12 5.55 5.45
N LYS A 53 3.12 5.02 6.16
CA LYS A 53 1.95 5.78 6.62
C LYS A 53 2.33 6.94 7.54
N SER A 54 3.33 6.78 8.43
CA SER A 54 3.81 7.88 9.27
C SER A 54 4.43 8.98 8.42
N ARG A 55 5.34 8.62 7.51
CA ARG A 55 6.02 9.56 6.61
C ARG A 55 5.02 10.32 5.73
N LEU A 56 4.04 9.63 5.13
CA LEU A 56 3.00 10.27 4.33
C LEU A 56 2.17 11.28 5.14
N ARG A 57 1.87 10.98 6.41
CA ARG A 57 1.17 11.92 7.30
C ARG A 57 2.04 13.11 7.69
N GLU A 58 3.32 12.89 7.95
CA GLU A 58 4.30 13.93 8.27
C GLU A 58 4.57 14.84 7.07
N GLU A 59 4.63 14.29 5.86
CA GLU A 59 4.80 15.05 4.61
C GLU A 59 3.60 15.95 4.28
N GLY A 60 2.40 15.59 4.74
CA GLY A 60 1.16 16.30 4.47
C GLY A 60 0.68 16.17 3.01
N ASN A 61 -0.53 16.66 2.75
CA ASN A 61 -1.07 16.72 1.38
C ASN A 61 -0.43 17.91 0.65
N GLN A 62 0.24 17.63 -0.48
CA GLN A 62 0.80 18.66 -1.35
C GLN A 62 -0.09 18.85 -2.58
N LEU A 63 -0.31 20.10 -2.99
CA LEU A 63 -0.98 20.40 -4.26
C LEU A 63 -0.11 19.93 -5.43
N VAL A 64 -0.74 19.57 -6.56
CA VAL A 64 -0.05 19.10 -7.78
C VAL A 64 1.12 20.00 -8.17
N THR A 65 0.97 21.32 -8.03
CA THR A 65 2.02 22.30 -8.30
C THR A 65 3.33 22.04 -7.55
N ASN A 66 3.25 21.53 -6.32
CA ASN A 66 4.41 21.20 -5.48
C ASN A 66 4.95 19.78 -5.71
N CYS A 67 4.17 18.91 -6.37
CA CYS A 67 4.54 17.52 -6.68
C CYS A 67 5.30 17.37 -8.01
N ASN A 68 5.38 18.43 -8.83
CA ASN A 68 6.02 18.36 -10.16
C ASN A 68 7.54 18.17 -10.09
N GLN A 69 8.18 18.53 -8.98
CA GLN A 69 9.62 18.35 -8.77
C GLN A 69 9.85 17.09 -7.94
N LEU A 70 10.83 16.26 -8.34
CA LEU A 70 11.33 15.20 -7.47
C LEU A 70 11.87 15.81 -6.18
N LYS A 71 11.40 15.29 -5.03
CA LYS A 71 11.87 15.73 -3.70
C LYS A 71 13.35 15.42 -3.47
N MET A 72 13.87 14.40 -4.12
CA MET A 72 15.29 14.01 -4.06
C MET A 72 16.11 14.88 -5.02
N ARG A 73 17.07 15.64 -4.47
CA ARG A 73 18.02 16.41 -5.28
C ARG A 73 19.01 15.49 -5.97
N SER A 74 19.42 15.86 -7.18
CA SER A 74 20.44 15.13 -7.94
C SER A 74 21.81 15.30 -7.27
N PRO A 75 22.71 14.29 -7.30
CA PRO A 75 24.07 14.41 -6.75
C PRO A 75 24.95 15.49 -7.41
N LYS A 76 24.50 16.09 -8.52
CA LYS A 76 25.23 17.11 -9.26
C LYS A 76 24.87 18.56 -8.89
N ASP A 77 23.98 18.76 -7.91
CA ASP A 77 23.59 20.07 -7.40
C ASP A 77 24.30 20.44 -6.08
#